data_AF-A0A0T5ZHS2-F1
#
_entry.id   AF-A0A0T5ZHS2-F1
#
_cell.length_a   1.000
_cell.length_b   1.000
_cell.length_c   1.000
_cell.angle_alpha   90.00
_cell.angle_beta   90.00
_cell.angle_gamma   90.00
#
_symmetry.space_group_name_H-M   'P 1'
#
loop_
_entity.id
_entity.type
_entity.pdbx_description
1 polymer ?
#
loop_
_entity_poly.entity_id
_entity_poly.type
_entity_poly.pdbx_seq_one_letter_code
_entity_poly.pdbx_strand_id
1 'polypeptide(L)'
;MRRLATWCLVLFTIVACGKGAPTSTPSTPAATASSGPPVPVTATPTPTPAGTTAVKIYLFVGERLVPVQREVPYTLAVGRAAIEQTIAGPSPAERSAFPGLSTNIPAGTLLLGLEIGDGLATVDLSRNFESGGGSASMFARLAQVVFALTQFPTVDRVAFELDGLPVTVFSGEGIVLDRPSVRADFESFLPAIFVDGPAYGATLDNPVRITGVANVFEATFLVEIRDALGQTLVQRQVMASCGTGCWGTFDVTIPYSVGSVQQGSLHVYDLSPRDGSIENLSSYPVLLVP
;
A
#
# COMPACT_ATOMS: atom_id res chain seq x y z
N MET A 1 -37.00 6.29 -39.67
CA MET A 1 -36.09 5.91 -40.77
C MET A 1 -35.34 4.65 -40.34
N ARG A 2 -35.66 3.51 -40.97
CA ARG A 2 -35.12 2.17 -40.69
C ARG A 2 -33.92 1.90 -41.61
N ARG A 3 -32.83 1.33 -41.08
CA ARG A 3 -31.81 0.56 -41.85
C ARG A 3 -31.26 -0.54 -40.93
N LEU A 4 -31.80 -1.75 -40.98
CA LEU A 4 -31.47 -2.90 -41.85
C LEU A 4 -30.14 -3.59 -41.48
N ALA A 5 -30.30 -4.75 -40.85
CA ALA A 5 -29.28 -5.76 -40.57
C ALA A 5 -28.84 -6.50 -41.84
N THR A 6 -27.63 -7.03 -41.85
CA THR A 6 -27.18 -7.99 -42.87
C THR A 6 -26.31 -9.04 -42.21
N TRP A 7 -26.83 -10.27 -42.17
CA TRP A 7 -26.14 -11.51 -41.85
C TRP A 7 -25.42 -12.02 -43.10
N CYS A 8 -24.21 -12.58 -42.95
CA CYS A 8 -23.57 -13.39 -43.98
C CYS A 8 -23.13 -14.73 -43.40
N LEU A 9 -23.79 -15.79 -43.90
CA LEU A 9 -23.58 -17.20 -43.63
C LEU A 9 -22.77 -17.77 -44.81
N VAL A 10 -21.71 -18.54 -44.57
CA VAL A 10 -21.03 -19.32 -45.64
C VAL A 10 -20.74 -20.74 -45.17
N LEU A 11 -21.07 -21.66 -46.08
CA LEU A 11 -21.21 -23.12 -45.97
C LEU A 11 -19.88 -23.90 -45.95
N PHE A 12 -20.01 -25.10 -45.38
CA PHE A 12 -19.13 -26.28 -45.46
C PHE A 12 -19.01 -26.89 -46.88
N THR A 13 -17.86 -27.46 -47.21
CA THR A 13 -17.72 -28.54 -48.20
C THR A 13 -16.76 -29.62 -47.72
N ILE A 14 -17.22 -30.87 -47.83
CA ILE A 14 -16.54 -32.13 -47.51
C ILE A 14 -16.09 -32.76 -48.84
N VAL A 15 -14.89 -33.36 -48.90
CA VAL A 15 -14.52 -34.35 -49.94
C VAL A 15 -13.81 -35.54 -49.29
N ALA A 16 -14.17 -36.74 -49.77
CA ALA A 16 -13.81 -38.06 -49.28
C ALA A 16 -13.08 -38.91 -50.35
N CYS A 17 -12.67 -40.13 -49.95
CA CYS A 17 -12.06 -41.29 -50.68
C CYS A 17 -10.53 -41.28 -50.84
N GLY A 18 -9.76 -42.36 -50.61
CA GLY A 18 -10.05 -43.72 -50.14
C GLY A 18 -8.90 -44.72 -50.42
N LYS A 19 -8.88 -45.86 -49.70
CA LYS A 19 -8.14 -47.15 -49.90
C LYS A 19 -6.60 -47.14 -49.67
N GLY A 20 -5.94 -48.13 -49.08
CA GLY A 20 -6.25 -49.48 -48.55
C GLY A 20 -4.98 -50.09 -47.90
N ALA A 21 -5.16 -51.11 -47.06
CA ALA A 21 -4.14 -51.75 -46.19
C ALA A 21 -3.01 -52.51 -46.95
N PRO A 22 -1.91 -52.90 -46.27
CA PRO A 22 -1.93 -54.16 -45.53
C PRO A 22 -1.22 -54.15 -44.16
N THR A 23 -1.62 -55.15 -43.36
CA THR A 23 -1.11 -55.60 -42.07
C THR A 23 0.39 -55.93 -42.08
N SER A 24 1.13 -55.46 -41.09
CA SER A 24 2.36 -56.11 -40.60
C SER A 24 2.60 -55.76 -39.12
N THR A 25 2.49 -56.76 -38.26
CA THR A 25 2.98 -56.73 -36.87
C THR A 25 4.51 -56.74 -36.87
N PRO A 26 5.18 -55.95 -36.00
CA PRO A 26 6.35 -56.50 -35.32
C PRO A 26 6.37 -56.18 -33.81
N SER A 27 6.41 -57.27 -33.03
CA SER A 27 7.24 -57.50 -31.84
C SER A 27 7.76 -56.30 -31.02
N THR A 28 7.21 -56.17 -29.82
CA THR A 28 7.72 -55.44 -28.66
C THR A 28 9.17 -55.84 -28.30
N PRO A 29 10.12 -54.89 -28.17
CA PRO A 29 11.32 -55.12 -27.38
C PRO A 29 11.01 -54.88 -25.90
N ALA A 30 11.19 -55.91 -25.09
CA ALA A 30 11.20 -55.81 -23.64
C ALA A 30 12.35 -54.89 -23.20
N ALA A 31 12.01 -53.71 -22.67
CA ALA A 31 12.97 -52.87 -21.96
C ALA A 31 13.12 -53.42 -20.54
N THR A 32 14.28 -53.99 -20.26
CA THR A 32 14.72 -54.47 -18.94
C THR A 32 14.69 -53.31 -17.95
N ALA A 33 13.77 -53.35 -16.99
CA ALA A 33 13.78 -52.46 -15.83
C ALA A 33 14.96 -52.84 -14.92
N SER A 34 15.97 -51.98 -14.84
CA SER A 34 17.03 -52.06 -13.84
C SER A 34 16.56 -51.32 -12.59
N SER A 35 15.97 -52.05 -11.65
CA SER A 35 15.58 -51.56 -10.32
C SER A 35 16.81 -51.45 -9.41
N GLY A 36 17.49 -50.30 -9.45
CA GLY A 36 18.37 -49.89 -8.35
C GLY A 36 17.55 -49.21 -7.23
N PRO A 37 17.92 -49.36 -5.95
CA PRO A 37 17.25 -48.65 -4.85
C PRO A 37 17.31 -47.13 -5.09
N PRO A 38 16.23 -46.37 -4.84
CA PRO A 38 16.30 -44.91 -4.91
C PRO A 38 17.27 -44.43 -3.81
N VAL A 39 18.38 -43.82 -4.23
CA VAL A 39 19.23 -43.03 -3.34
C VAL A 39 18.39 -41.88 -2.76
N PRO A 40 18.34 -41.68 -1.44
CA PRO A 40 17.70 -40.51 -0.87
C PRO A 40 18.47 -39.27 -1.31
N VAL A 41 17.88 -38.49 -2.21
CA VAL A 41 18.35 -37.13 -2.50
C VAL A 41 18.00 -36.28 -1.29
N THR A 42 18.98 -36.02 -0.44
CA THR A 42 18.90 -34.97 0.57
C THR A 42 18.66 -33.66 -0.17
N ALA A 43 17.44 -33.13 -0.11
CA ALA A 43 17.16 -31.79 -0.59
C ALA A 43 18.02 -30.82 0.22
N THR A 44 19.00 -30.20 -0.44
CA THR A 44 19.73 -29.07 0.14
C THR A 44 18.70 -27.96 0.40
N PRO A 45 18.53 -27.47 1.64
CA PRO A 45 17.65 -26.34 1.88
C PRO A 45 18.15 -25.18 1.03
N THR A 46 17.26 -24.62 0.20
CA THR A 46 17.54 -23.36 -0.48
C THR A 46 17.86 -22.33 0.62
N PRO A 47 19.01 -21.63 0.57
CA PRO A 47 19.32 -20.64 1.58
C PRO A 47 18.22 -19.59 1.57
N THR A 48 17.53 -19.43 2.70
CA THR A 48 16.65 -18.28 2.94
C THR A 48 17.50 -17.02 2.68
N PRO A 49 17.06 -16.09 1.83
CA PRO A 49 17.78 -14.84 1.66
C PRO A 49 17.93 -14.18 3.02
N ALA A 50 19.17 -14.05 3.49
CA ALA A 50 19.48 -13.23 4.65
C ALA A 50 19.29 -11.77 4.23
N GLY A 51 18.15 -11.20 4.58
CA GLY A 51 17.78 -9.84 4.20
C GLY A 51 16.50 -9.38 4.88
N THR A 52 16.25 -8.09 4.77
CA THR A 52 14.99 -7.46 5.22
C THR A 52 14.18 -7.02 4.01
N THR A 53 12.89 -6.80 4.21
CA THR A 53 11.99 -6.15 3.27
C THR A 53 11.35 -4.95 3.96
N ALA A 54 11.31 -3.82 3.27
CA ALA A 54 10.64 -2.62 3.77
C ALA A 54 9.15 -2.68 3.42
N VAL A 55 8.29 -2.41 4.40
CA VAL A 55 6.85 -2.20 4.21
C VAL A 55 6.45 -0.88 4.86
N LYS A 56 5.46 -0.19 4.30
CA LYS A 56 4.85 0.98 4.95
C LYS A 56 3.66 0.56 5.78
N ILE A 57 3.52 1.15 6.95
CA ILE A 57 2.29 1.15 7.75
C ILE A 57 1.82 2.59 7.92
N TYR A 58 0.57 2.79 8.32
CA TYR A 58 0.01 4.11 8.51
C TYR A 58 -0.43 4.27 9.96
N LEU A 59 0.17 5.26 10.64
CA LEU A 59 -0.07 5.58 12.05
C LEU A 59 -0.59 7.01 12.17
N PHE A 60 -1.02 7.39 13.36
CA PHE A 60 -1.58 8.72 13.61
C PHE A 60 -0.62 9.63 14.38
N VAL A 61 -0.43 10.84 13.86
CA VAL A 61 0.07 12.01 14.62
C VAL A 61 -1.15 12.89 14.90
N GLY A 62 -1.57 12.94 16.17
CA GLY A 62 -2.87 13.52 16.50
C GLY A 62 -4.00 12.75 15.80
N GLU A 63 -4.74 13.42 14.93
CA GLU A 63 -5.84 12.83 14.14
C GLU A 63 -5.48 12.59 12.66
N ARG A 64 -4.22 12.84 12.28
CA ARG A 64 -3.77 12.75 10.89
C ARG A 64 -2.92 11.51 10.65
N LEU A 65 -3.18 10.80 9.55
CA LEU A 65 -2.37 9.66 9.13
C LEU A 65 -1.00 10.13 8.64
N VAL A 66 0.03 9.34 8.96
CA VAL A 66 1.39 9.46 8.44
C VAL A 66 1.91 8.08 8.03
N PRO A 67 2.64 7.96 6.91
CA PRO A 67 3.32 6.73 6.53
C PRO A 67 4.52 6.49 7.44
N VAL A 68 4.74 5.26 7.86
CA VAL A 68 5.89 4.85 8.67
C VAL A 68 6.49 3.59 8.07
N GLN A 69 7.81 3.58 7.90
CA GLN A 69 8.51 2.44 7.34
C GLN A 69 8.83 1.39 8.44
N ARG A 70 8.71 0.13 8.07
CA ARG A 70 9.07 -1.03 8.88
C ARG A 70 10.00 -1.92 8.10
N GLU A 71 11.09 -2.35 8.72
CA GLU A 71 11.90 -3.45 8.22
C GLU A 71 11.41 -4.75 8.86
N VAL A 72 11.06 -5.70 8.01
CA VAL A 72 10.67 -7.06 8.41
C VAL A 72 11.64 -8.08 7.81
N PRO A 73 11.76 -9.29 8.38
CA PRO A 73 12.48 -10.37 7.72
C PRO A 73 11.99 -10.56 6.28
N TYR A 74 12.91 -10.85 5.36
CA TYR A 74 12.58 -11.04 3.95
C TYR A 74 11.41 -12.01 3.77
N THR A 75 10.40 -11.57 3.01
CA THR A 75 9.21 -12.36 2.74
C THR A 75 8.61 -11.99 1.40
N LEU A 76 8.05 -12.99 0.71
CA LEU A 76 7.21 -12.76 -0.47
C LEU A 76 5.80 -12.31 -0.09
N ALA A 77 5.37 -12.56 1.16
CA ALA A 77 4.04 -12.21 1.66
C ALA A 77 4.02 -10.77 2.22
N VAL A 78 4.45 -9.79 1.42
CA VAL A 78 4.60 -8.38 1.85
C VAL A 78 3.28 -7.75 2.33
N GLY A 79 2.15 -8.13 1.74
CA GLY A 79 0.82 -7.67 2.19
C GLY A 79 0.48 -8.17 3.60
N ARG A 80 0.75 -9.45 3.89
CA ARG A 80 0.56 -10.03 5.22
C ARG A 80 1.47 -9.33 6.22
N ALA A 81 2.76 -9.18 5.90
CA ALA A 81 3.72 -8.52 6.78
C ALA A 81 3.32 -7.06 7.07
N ALA A 82 2.83 -6.31 6.08
CA ALA A 82 2.35 -4.95 6.27
C ALA A 82 1.17 -4.89 7.26
N ILE A 83 0.19 -5.80 7.16
CA ILE A 83 -0.94 -5.85 8.09
C ILE A 83 -0.52 -6.29 9.49
N GLU A 84 0.34 -7.28 9.63
CA GLU A 84 0.88 -7.69 10.93
C GLU A 84 1.60 -6.52 11.62
N GLN A 85 2.39 -5.74 10.89
CA GLN A 85 3.04 -4.53 11.42
C GLN A 85 2.03 -3.42 11.74
N THR A 86 0.97 -3.29 10.94
CA THR A 86 -0.11 -2.30 11.19
C THR A 86 -0.84 -2.64 12.49
N ILE A 87 -1.16 -3.92 12.71
CA ILE A 87 -1.79 -4.44 13.93
C ILE A 87 -0.87 -4.26 15.14
N ALA A 88 0.44 -4.51 15.00
CA ALA A 88 1.42 -4.29 16.06
C ALA A 88 1.47 -2.80 16.49
N GLY A 89 1.20 -1.89 15.55
CA GLY A 89 1.08 -0.46 15.80
C GLY A 89 2.42 0.24 16.04
N PRO A 90 2.41 1.41 16.74
CA PRO A 90 3.65 2.13 17.05
C PRO A 90 4.54 1.33 18.01
N SER A 91 5.85 1.48 17.88
CA SER A 91 6.84 1.04 18.86
C SER A 91 6.79 1.90 20.13
N PRO A 92 7.35 1.45 21.26
CA PRO A 92 7.44 2.28 22.46
C PRO A 92 8.14 3.62 22.22
N ALA A 93 9.22 3.63 21.42
CA ALA A 93 9.97 4.83 21.09
C ALA A 93 9.11 5.84 20.30
N GLU A 94 8.36 5.37 19.31
CA GLU A 94 7.44 6.20 18.52
C GLU A 94 6.28 6.75 19.36
N ARG A 95 5.74 5.98 20.31
CA ARG A 95 4.72 6.49 21.25
C ARG A 95 5.28 7.60 22.14
N SER A 96 6.53 7.48 22.57
CA SER A 96 7.20 8.45 23.45
C SER A 96 7.82 9.64 22.70
N ALA A 97 7.82 9.64 21.37
CA ALA A 97 8.32 10.74 20.56
C ALA A 97 7.44 11.99 20.73
N PHE A 98 7.93 13.15 20.26
CA PHE A 98 7.17 14.38 20.23
C PHE A 98 7.12 14.97 18.81
N PRO A 99 5.94 14.99 18.16
CA PRO A 99 4.68 14.39 18.60
C PRO A 99 4.72 12.85 18.59
N GLY A 100 3.97 12.22 19.49
CA GLY A 100 3.93 10.76 19.61
C GLY A 100 3.01 10.12 18.58
N LEU A 101 3.38 8.93 18.09
CA LEU A 101 2.55 8.15 17.18
C LEU A 101 1.55 7.27 17.92
N SER A 102 0.36 7.13 17.34
CA SER A 102 -0.73 6.32 17.89
C SER A 102 -1.39 5.42 16.84
N THR A 103 -2.23 4.49 17.30
CA THR A 103 -3.03 3.58 16.47
C THR A 103 -4.45 3.50 17.03
N ASN A 104 -5.44 3.33 16.15
CA ASN A 104 -6.82 3.07 16.53
C ASN A 104 -7.19 1.57 16.49
N ILE A 105 -6.24 0.71 16.12
CA ILE A 105 -6.44 -0.74 16.11
C ILE A 105 -6.42 -1.27 17.56
N PRO A 106 -7.48 -1.96 18.01
CA PRO A 106 -7.53 -2.52 19.36
C PRO A 106 -6.45 -3.56 19.61
N ALA A 107 -5.89 -3.55 20.82
CA ALA A 107 -4.96 -4.57 21.27
C ALA A 107 -5.62 -5.96 21.24
N GLY A 108 -4.86 -6.97 20.79
CA GLY A 108 -5.36 -8.34 20.62
C GLY A 108 -6.13 -8.59 19.33
N THR A 109 -6.21 -7.61 18.41
CA THR A 109 -6.59 -7.88 17.01
C THR A 109 -5.59 -8.87 16.40
N LEU A 110 -6.08 -9.85 15.65
CA LEU A 110 -5.27 -10.84 14.95
C LEU A 110 -5.58 -10.78 13.45
N LEU A 111 -4.56 -11.06 12.64
CA LEU A 111 -4.75 -11.35 11.22
C LEU A 111 -5.03 -12.84 11.05
N LEU A 112 -6.22 -13.17 10.56
CA LEU A 112 -6.67 -14.55 10.34
C LEU A 112 -6.41 -14.98 8.89
N GLY A 113 -6.62 -14.07 7.93
CA GLY A 113 -6.48 -14.35 6.51
C GLY A 113 -6.18 -13.09 5.69
N LEU A 114 -5.49 -13.28 4.57
CA LEU A 114 -5.33 -12.24 3.57
C LEU A 114 -5.27 -12.91 2.19
N GLU A 115 -6.24 -12.56 1.35
CA GLU A 115 -6.31 -12.99 -0.04
C GLU A 115 -6.20 -11.76 -0.94
N ILE A 116 -5.41 -11.85 -2.00
CA ILE A 116 -5.22 -10.75 -2.96
C ILE A 116 -5.37 -11.30 -4.37
N GLY A 117 -6.30 -10.73 -5.13
CA GLY A 117 -6.55 -11.06 -6.53
C GLY A 117 -7.39 -9.98 -7.21
N ASP A 118 -7.17 -9.76 -8.51
CA ASP A 118 -7.96 -8.83 -9.34
C ASP A 118 -8.12 -7.40 -8.76
N GLY A 119 -7.04 -6.88 -8.15
CA GLY A 119 -7.02 -5.57 -7.53
C GLY A 119 -7.75 -5.48 -6.18
N LEU A 120 -8.30 -6.59 -5.68
CA LEU A 120 -9.00 -6.67 -4.40
C LEU A 120 -8.14 -7.42 -3.37
N ALA A 121 -7.95 -6.80 -2.21
CA ALA A 121 -7.45 -7.48 -1.01
C ALA A 121 -8.63 -7.77 -0.06
N THR A 122 -8.88 -9.05 0.25
CA THR A 122 -9.81 -9.47 1.29
C THR A 122 -9.02 -9.77 2.55
N VAL A 123 -9.20 -8.96 3.59
CA VAL A 123 -8.50 -9.10 4.87
C VAL A 123 -9.46 -9.62 5.93
N ASP A 124 -9.11 -10.77 6.51
CA ASP A 124 -9.86 -11.41 7.59
C ASP A 124 -9.14 -11.15 8.92
N LEU A 125 -9.83 -10.46 9.83
CA LEU A 125 -9.32 -10.05 11.13
C LEU A 125 -10.13 -10.70 12.25
N SER A 126 -9.54 -10.85 13.43
CA SER A 126 -10.34 -11.28 14.58
C SER A 126 -11.37 -10.22 14.96
N ARG A 127 -12.50 -10.68 15.52
CA ARG A 127 -13.58 -9.80 15.97
C ARG A 127 -13.16 -8.69 16.93
N ASN A 128 -12.03 -8.82 17.64
CA ASN A 128 -11.46 -7.75 18.44
C ASN A 128 -11.27 -6.44 17.65
N PHE A 129 -11.09 -6.51 16.33
CA PHE A 129 -10.95 -5.33 15.48
C PHE A 129 -12.15 -4.38 15.55
N GLU A 130 -13.36 -4.90 15.78
CA GLU A 130 -14.60 -4.10 15.89
C GLU A 130 -14.86 -3.55 17.31
N SER A 131 -13.96 -3.83 18.26
CA SER A 131 -14.17 -3.48 19.67
C SER A 131 -13.68 -2.08 20.04
N GLY A 132 -14.40 -1.41 20.95
CA GLY A 132 -13.97 -0.17 21.61
C GLY A 132 -13.92 1.10 20.75
N GLY A 133 -13.93 2.26 21.41
CA GLY A 133 -13.96 3.57 20.74
C GLY A 133 -15.34 3.94 20.18
N GLY A 134 -15.45 5.15 19.63
CA GLY A 134 -16.66 5.60 18.91
C GLY A 134 -16.45 5.55 17.39
N SER A 135 -17.47 5.99 16.64
CA SER A 135 -17.47 6.05 15.17
C SER A 135 -16.14 6.55 14.55
N ALA A 136 -15.55 7.64 15.05
CA ALA A 136 -14.30 8.19 14.51
C ALA A 136 -13.11 7.21 14.62
N SER A 137 -12.95 6.54 15.77
CA SER A 137 -11.91 5.52 15.97
C SER A 137 -12.14 4.26 15.14
N MET A 138 -13.40 3.93 14.83
CA MET A 138 -13.75 2.82 13.94
C MET A 138 -13.39 3.13 12.49
N PHE A 139 -13.66 4.33 12.00
CA PHE A 139 -13.19 4.74 10.67
C PHE A 139 -11.66 4.86 10.60
N ALA A 140 -11.03 5.36 11.66
CA ALA A 140 -9.59 5.54 11.72
C ALA A 140 -8.83 4.21 11.57
N ARG A 141 -9.27 3.14 12.23
CA ARG A 141 -8.62 1.81 12.09
C ARG A 141 -8.84 1.18 10.73
N LEU A 142 -10.02 1.37 10.11
CA LEU A 142 -10.27 0.95 8.73
C LEU A 142 -9.32 1.68 7.77
N ALA A 143 -9.13 2.99 7.95
CA ALA A 143 -8.20 3.79 7.17
C ALA A 143 -6.77 3.25 7.23
N GLN A 144 -6.27 2.87 8.43
CA GLN A 144 -4.93 2.31 8.59
C GLN A 144 -4.72 1.04 7.75
N VAL A 145 -5.70 0.13 7.77
CA VAL A 145 -5.66 -1.13 7.00
C VAL A 145 -5.74 -0.86 5.49
N VAL A 146 -6.65 0.02 5.07
CA VAL A 146 -6.85 0.36 3.66
C VAL A 146 -5.59 1.00 3.08
N PHE A 147 -5.01 1.98 3.76
CA PHE A 147 -3.77 2.62 3.29
C PHE A 147 -2.60 1.64 3.24
N ALA A 148 -2.48 0.75 4.24
CA ALA A 148 -1.43 -0.27 4.27
C ALA A 148 -1.53 -1.28 3.12
N LEU A 149 -2.72 -1.73 2.74
CA LEU A 149 -2.86 -2.69 1.63
C LEU A 149 -2.77 -2.01 0.26
N THR A 150 -3.35 -0.83 0.11
CA THR A 150 -3.33 -0.06 -1.15
C THR A 150 -1.99 0.65 -1.40
N GLN A 151 -0.97 0.43 -0.55
CA GLN A 151 0.40 0.85 -0.87
C GLN A 151 0.98 0.04 -2.04
N PHE A 152 0.47 -1.18 -2.24
CA PHE A 152 0.95 -2.09 -3.28
C PHE A 152 0.19 -1.80 -4.58
N PRO A 153 0.89 -1.56 -5.70
CA PRO A 153 0.23 -1.22 -6.98
C PRO A 153 -0.75 -2.28 -7.52
N THR A 154 -0.70 -3.50 -7.00
CA THR A 154 -1.61 -4.60 -7.36
C THR A 154 -2.90 -4.63 -6.53
N VAL A 155 -3.09 -3.69 -5.60
CA VAL A 155 -4.26 -3.61 -4.71
C VAL A 155 -4.91 -2.25 -4.84
N ASP A 156 -6.10 -2.22 -5.44
CA ASP A 156 -6.90 -1.01 -5.66
C ASP A 156 -7.90 -0.78 -4.52
N ARG A 157 -8.41 -1.86 -3.93
CA ARG A 157 -9.53 -1.84 -2.98
C ARG A 157 -9.42 -2.97 -1.94
N VAL A 158 -10.06 -2.76 -0.79
CA VAL A 158 -9.99 -3.68 0.35
C VAL A 158 -11.39 -4.09 0.81
N ALA A 159 -11.64 -5.39 0.94
CA ALA A 159 -12.82 -5.95 1.60
C ALA A 159 -12.43 -6.49 2.98
N PHE A 160 -13.36 -6.42 3.93
CA PHE A 160 -13.14 -6.83 5.32
C PHE A 160 -13.99 -8.05 5.67
N GLU A 161 -13.34 -9.00 6.34
CA GLU A 161 -13.98 -10.14 7.01
C GLU A 161 -13.62 -10.11 8.50
N LEU A 162 -14.54 -10.59 9.33
CA LEU A 162 -14.30 -10.82 10.76
C LEU A 162 -14.63 -12.26 11.11
N ASP A 163 -13.63 -12.98 11.63
CA ASP A 163 -13.72 -14.41 11.91
C ASP A 163 -14.24 -15.22 10.70
N GLY A 164 -13.78 -14.87 9.49
CA GLY A 164 -14.15 -15.51 8.22
C GLY A 164 -15.54 -15.13 7.68
N LEU A 165 -16.21 -14.12 8.26
CA LEU A 165 -17.51 -13.63 7.80
C LEU A 165 -17.39 -12.25 7.16
N PRO A 166 -17.92 -12.04 5.93
CA PRO A 166 -17.97 -10.72 5.30
C PRO A 166 -18.68 -9.68 6.16
N VAL A 167 -18.06 -8.50 6.28
CA VAL A 167 -18.62 -7.38 7.03
C VAL A 167 -19.29 -6.40 6.08
N THR A 168 -20.61 -6.29 6.17
CA THR A 168 -21.38 -5.23 5.46
C THR A 168 -21.78 -4.08 6.40
N VAL A 169 -21.81 -4.35 7.71
CA VAL A 169 -22.04 -3.35 8.75
C VAL A 169 -20.97 -3.58 9.81
N PHE A 170 -20.06 -2.62 9.94
CA PHE A 170 -18.94 -2.67 10.86
C PHE A 170 -19.31 -2.02 12.19
N SER A 171 -19.11 -2.76 13.27
CA SER A 171 -19.36 -2.36 14.67
C SER A 171 -20.84 -2.05 15.00
N GLY A 172 -21.11 -1.80 16.29
CA GLY A 172 -22.41 -1.35 16.78
C GLY A 172 -22.81 0.07 16.35
N GLU A 173 -21.88 0.84 15.78
CA GLU A 173 -22.12 2.20 15.28
C GLU A 173 -22.84 2.22 13.92
N GLY A 174 -22.95 1.06 13.25
CA GLY A 174 -23.67 0.95 11.98
C GLY A 174 -22.90 1.46 10.77
N ILE A 175 -21.57 1.39 10.78
CA ILE A 175 -20.74 1.82 9.63
C ILE A 175 -20.98 0.87 8.47
N VAL A 176 -21.54 1.37 7.37
CA VAL A 176 -21.87 0.55 6.21
C VAL A 176 -20.63 0.33 5.34
N LEU A 177 -20.30 -0.93 5.09
CA LEU A 177 -19.24 -1.40 4.19
C LEU A 177 -19.87 -2.22 3.05
N ASP A 178 -20.77 -1.59 2.29
CA ASP A 178 -21.52 -2.23 1.19
C ASP A 178 -20.68 -2.47 -0.08
N ARG A 179 -19.51 -1.85 -0.16
CA ARG A 179 -18.50 -2.06 -1.19
C ARG A 179 -17.10 -2.15 -0.59
N PRO A 180 -16.14 -2.76 -1.31
CA PRO A 180 -14.73 -2.65 -0.93
C PRO A 180 -14.30 -1.19 -0.78
N SER A 181 -13.52 -0.93 0.25
CA SER A 181 -13.05 0.40 0.64
C SER A 181 -11.79 0.79 -0.14
N VAL A 182 -11.66 2.09 -0.40
CA VAL A 182 -10.52 2.71 -1.11
C VAL A 182 -9.98 3.89 -0.29
N ARG A 183 -8.78 4.40 -0.63
CA ARG A 183 -8.19 5.54 0.10
C ARG A 183 -9.08 6.79 0.13
N ALA A 184 -9.82 7.04 -0.96
CA ALA A 184 -10.75 8.17 -1.06
C ALA A 184 -11.84 8.17 0.03
N ASP A 185 -12.18 7.00 0.57
CA ASP A 185 -13.19 6.87 1.64
C ASP A 185 -12.69 7.43 2.98
N PHE A 186 -11.39 7.72 3.11
CA PHE A 186 -10.73 8.09 4.38
C PHE A 186 -9.92 9.38 4.29
N GLU A 187 -10.16 10.21 3.28
CA GLU A 187 -9.47 11.50 3.07
C GLU A 187 -9.59 12.46 4.25
N SER A 188 -10.64 12.32 5.07
CA SER A 188 -10.82 13.12 6.29
C SER A 188 -9.69 12.94 7.31
N PHE A 189 -8.95 11.82 7.26
CA PHE A 189 -7.80 11.56 8.11
C PHE A 189 -6.47 12.06 7.51
N LEU A 190 -6.48 12.59 6.29
CA LEU A 190 -5.28 13.16 5.68
C LEU A 190 -5.16 14.64 6.02
N PRO A 191 -3.93 15.17 6.20
CA PRO A 191 -3.72 16.61 6.13
C PRO A 191 -3.98 17.10 4.69
N ALA A 192 -4.25 18.39 4.49
CA ALA A 192 -4.54 18.94 3.17
C ALA A 192 -3.37 18.74 2.17
N ILE A 193 -2.13 18.60 2.67
CA ILE A 193 -0.98 18.15 1.89
C ILE A 193 -0.41 16.91 2.58
N PHE A 194 -0.71 15.74 2.03
CA PHE A 194 -0.27 14.46 2.56
C PHE A 194 0.94 13.93 1.78
N VAL A 195 2.06 13.77 2.47
CA VAL A 195 3.25 13.09 1.96
C VAL A 195 3.14 11.59 2.25
N ASP A 196 3.08 10.78 1.20
CA ASP A 196 3.07 9.31 1.27
C ASP A 196 4.49 8.71 1.19
N GLY A 197 5.44 9.48 0.66
CA GLY A 197 6.86 9.15 0.63
C GLY A 197 7.66 10.46 0.57
N PRO A 198 8.73 10.63 1.36
CA PRO A 198 9.34 9.70 2.31
C PRO A 198 8.46 9.39 3.53
N ALA A 199 8.78 8.31 4.26
CA ALA A 199 8.08 7.96 5.49
C ALA A 199 8.45 8.89 6.66
N TYR A 200 7.58 8.97 7.66
CA TYR A 200 7.80 9.70 8.90
C TYR A 200 9.01 9.11 9.65
N GLY A 201 10.02 9.93 9.91
CA GLY A 201 11.29 9.50 10.52
C GLY A 201 12.28 8.84 9.56
N ALA A 202 12.00 8.81 8.25
CA ALA A 202 12.87 8.16 7.28
C ALA A 202 14.18 8.90 7.06
N THR A 203 15.20 8.16 6.61
CA THR A 203 16.40 8.75 6.02
C THR A 203 16.09 9.22 4.61
N LEU A 204 16.44 10.46 4.27
CA LEU A 204 16.19 11.00 2.93
C LEU A 204 17.34 10.67 1.98
N ASP A 205 17.04 9.98 0.89
CA ASP A 205 17.97 9.91 -0.24
C ASP A 205 18.28 11.31 -0.78
N ASN A 206 19.45 11.49 -1.41
CA ASN A 206 19.82 12.75 -2.04
C ASN A 206 20.14 12.52 -3.54
N PRO A 207 19.30 12.99 -4.49
CA PRO A 207 18.11 13.82 -4.26
C PRO A 207 16.92 13.02 -3.69
N VAL A 208 16.08 13.69 -2.90
CA VAL A 208 14.91 13.06 -2.29
C VAL A 208 13.74 13.08 -3.27
N ARG A 209 13.10 11.93 -3.49
CA ARG A 209 11.81 11.83 -4.18
C ARG A 209 10.68 11.94 -3.16
N ILE A 210 9.77 12.88 -3.40
CA ILE A 210 8.64 13.19 -2.52
C ILE A 210 7.35 12.99 -3.31
N THR A 211 6.49 12.12 -2.81
CA THR A 211 5.23 11.73 -3.43
C THR A 211 4.09 11.84 -2.46
N GLY A 212 2.90 12.18 -2.96
CA GLY A 212 1.73 12.27 -2.11
C GLY A 212 0.51 12.79 -2.84
N VAL A 213 -0.46 13.28 -2.06
CA VAL A 213 -1.66 13.93 -2.55
C VAL A 213 -1.89 15.25 -1.81
N ALA A 214 -2.47 16.23 -2.49
CA ALA A 214 -2.80 17.52 -1.91
C ALA A 214 -4.17 18.00 -2.40
N ASN A 215 -4.85 18.76 -1.55
CA ASN A 215 -6.09 19.47 -1.85
C ASN A 215 -5.95 20.90 -1.30
N VAL A 216 -5.32 21.75 -2.11
CA VAL A 216 -4.92 23.13 -1.75
C VAL A 216 -5.30 24.11 -2.85
N PHE A 217 -5.33 25.40 -2.51
CA PHE A 217 -5.67 26.46 -3.45
C PHE A 217 -4.70 26.48 -4.65
N GLU A 218 -5.26 26.64 -5.86
CA GLU A 218 -4.52 26.62 -7.14
C GLU A 218 -3.65 25.39 -7.39
N ALA A 219 -3.84 24.30 -6.63
CA ALA A 219 -3.00 23.11 -6.65
C ALA A 219 -1.53 23.37 -6.28
N THR A 220 -1.20 24.54 -5.72
CA THR A 220 0.17 24.95 -5.43
C THR A 220 0.47 24.95 -3.95
N PHE A 221 1.62 24.42 -3.58
CA PHE A 221 2.13 24.44 -2.22
C PHE A 221 3.66 24.54 -2.24
N LEU A 222 4.26 24.68 -1.07
CA LEU A 222 5.69 24.74 -0.85
C LEU A 222 6.16 23.46 -0.18
N VAL A 223 7.28 22.95 -0.67
CA VAL A 223 8.09 21.94 -0.01
C VAL A 223 9.33 22.63 0.54
N GLU A 224 9.63 22.38 1.81
CA GLU A 224 10.77 22.97 2.50
C GLU A 224 11.52 21.89 3.29
N ILE A 225 12.84 21.78 3.07
CA ILE A 225 13.72 20.90 3.83
C ILE A 225 14.53 21.75 4.79
N ARG A 226 14.49 21.42 6.08
CA ARG A 226 15.19 22.14 7.15
C ARG A 226 16.19 21.24 7.85
N ASP A 227 17.30 21.83 8.29
CA ASP A 227 18.33 21.15 9.09
C ASP A 227 17.94 21.00 10.58
N ALA A 228 18.86 20.48 11.40
CA ALA A 228 18.64 20.25 12.82
C ALA A 228 18.40 21.53 13.62
N LEU A 229 18.85 22.68 13.12
CA LEU A 229 18.67 24.00 13.72
C LEU A 229 17.40 24.70 13.22
N GLY A 230 16.65 24.05 12.31
CA GLY A 230 15.46 24.61 11.67
C GLY A 230 15.79 25.60 10.55
N GLN A 231 17.03 25.67 10.07
CA GLN A 231 17.40 26.51 8.94
C GLN A 231 16.96 25.85 7.64
N THR A 232 16.35 26.64 6.75
CA THR A 232 15.92 26.20 5.43
C THR A 232 17.13 25.86 4.56
N LEU A 233 17.28 24.59 4.19
CA LEU A 233 18.27 24.13 3.23
C LEU A 233 17.75 24.31 1.80
N VAL A 234 16.49 23.96 1.58
CA VAL A 234 15.83 24.03 0.28
C VAL A 234 14.37 24.43 0.47
N GLN A 235 13.89 25.30 -0.41
CA GLN A 235 12.47 25.61 -0.55
C GLN A 235 12.11 25.57 -2.05
N ARG A 236 11.00 24.91 -2.38
CA ARG A 236 10.49 24.76 -3.75
C ARG A 236 8.98 24.85 -3.77
N GLN A 237 8.45 25.58 -4.74
CA GLN A 237 7.04 25.50 -5.08
C GLN A 237 6.79 24.22 -5.88
N VAL A 238 5.75 23.49 -5.50
CA VAL A 238 5.31 22.24 -6.11
C VAL A 238 3.84 22.40 -6.51
N MET A 239 3.46 21.73 -7.59
CA MET A 239 2.09 21.73 -8.09
C MET A 239 1.55 20.29 -8.06
N ALA A 240 0.40 20.10 -7.43
CA ALA A 240 -0.37 18.87 -7.51
C ALA A 240 -1.15 18.81 -8.84
N SER A 241 -1.60 17.62 -9.24
CA SER A 241 -2.37 17.45 -10.47
C SER A 241 -3.75 18.11 -10.44
N CYS A 242 -4.24 18.51 -9.26
CA CYS A 242 -5.54 19.09 -9.03
C CYS A 242 -5.52 20.01 -7.79
N GLY A 243 -6.42 20.99 -7.75
CA GLY A 243 -6.49 21.99 -6.67
C GLY A 243 -7.71 21.82 -5.77
N THR A 244 -8.22 22.93 -5.23
CA THR A 244 -9.32 22.93 -4.26
C THR A 244 -10.52 22.09 -4.68
N GLY A 245 -10.97 21.22 -3.77
CA GLY A 245 -12.10 20.32 -3.97
C GLY A 245 -11.74 19.01 -4.64
N CYS A 246 -10.45 18.76 -4.87
CA CYS A 246 -9.95 17.60 -5.58
C CYS A 246 -8.58 17.19 -5.04
N TRP A 247 -8.43 15.92 -4.67
CA TRP A 247 -7.14 15.40 -4.22
C TRP A 247 -6.23 15.12 -5.42
N GLY A 248 -5.32 16.05 -5.68
CA GLY A 248 -4.32 15.94 -6.74
C GLY A 248 -3.07 15.21 -6.27
N THR A 249 -2.53 14.31 -7.09
CA THR A 249 -1.24 13.65 -6.85
C THR A 249 -0.08 14.59 -7.16
N PHE A 250 1.04 14.41 -6.46
CA PHE A 250 2.33 15.03 -6.83
C PHE A 250 3.48 14.01 -6.71
N ASP A 251 4.52 14.23 -7.51
CA ASP A 251 5.76 13.46 -7.53
C ASP A 251 6.89 14.40 -7.95
N VAL A 252 7.78 14.72 -7.02
CA VAL A 252 8.87 15.68 -7.23
C VAL A 252 10.17 15.11 -6.68
N THR A 253 11.30 15.46 -7.31
CA THR A 253 12.63 15.08 -6.84
C THR A 253 13.44 16.35 -6.55
N ILE A 254 13.95 16.48 -5.32
CA ILE A 254 14.58 17.69 -4.81
C ILE A 254 15.97 17.35 -4.28
N PRO A 255 17.06 17.90 -4.83
CA PRO A 255 18.39 17.78 -4.24
C PRO A 255 18.52 18.66 -3.00
N TYR A 256 19.28 18.22 -2.01
CA TYR A 256 19.68 19.03 -0.86
C TYR A 256 21.18 18.84 -0.58
N SER A 257 21.73 19.56 0.41
CA SER A 257 23.12 19.36 0.83
C SER A 257 23.26 19.57 2.33
N VAL A 258 23.95 18.65 2.99
CA VAL A 258 24.38 18.75 4.39
C VAL A 258 25.84 18.31 4.51
N GLY A 259 26.57 18.85 5.49
CA GLY A 259 27.98 18.49 5.71
C GLY A 259 28.19 17.15 6.43
N SER A 260 27.16 16.66 7.12
CA SER A 260 27.17 15.40 7.86
C SER A 260 25.75 14.88 8.07
N VAL A 261 25.63 13.61 8.45
CA VAL A 261 24.34 13.04 8.87
C VAL A 261 23.78 13.83 10.05
N GLN A 262 22.54 14.28 9.96
CA GLN A 262 21.88 15.05 11.01
C GLN A 262 20.36 14.88 10.97
N GLN A 263 19.69 15.17 12.09
CA GLN A 263 18.24 15.29 12.10
C GLN A 263 17.81 16.51 11.26
N GLY A 264 16.63 16.44 10.68
CA GLY A 264 16.02 17.55 9.97
C GLY A 264 14.51 17.37 9.89
N SER A 265 13.88 18.22 9.09
CA SER A 265 12.45 18.10 8.83
C SER A 265 12.11 18.42 7.38
N LEU A 266 11.14 17.67 6.86
CA LEU A 266 10.45 17.95 5.61
C LEU A 266 9.12 18.61 5.94
N HIS A 267 8.97 19.87 5.53
CA HIS A 267 7.76 20.65 5.73
C HIS A 267 7.03 20.82 4.40
N VAL A 268 5.71 20.67 4.43
CA VAL A 268 4.83 21.00 3.31
C VAL A 268 3.70 21.90 3.79
N TYR A 269 3.45 22.98 3.06
CA TYR A 269 2.45 23.99 3.42
C TYR A 269 2.05 24.83 2.21
N ASP A 270 0.87 25.43 2.24
CA ASP A 270 0.48 26.49 1.31
C ASP A 270 0.47 27.85 2.03
N LEU A 271 0.36 28.92 1.26
CA LEU A 271 0.31 30.28 1.78
C LEU A 271 -1.09 30.84 1.59
N SER A 272 -1.61 31.50 2.61
CA SER A 272 -2.89 32.18 2.54
C SER A 272 -2.86 33.23 1.42
N PRO A 273 -3.79 33.19 0.44
CA PRO A 273 -3.87 34.22 -0.58
C PRO A 273 -4.26 35.59 -0.01
N ARG A 274 -4.74 35.63 1.23
CA ARG A 274 -5.15 36.87 1.92
C ARG A 274 -3.97 37.68 2.45
N ASP A 275 -3.01 37.03 3.10
CA ASP A 275 -1.95 37.71 3.85
C ASP A 275 -0.58 37.03 3.77
N GLY A 276 -0.46 35.93 3.01
CA GLY A 276 0.78 35.17 2.86
C GLY A 276 1.19 34.39 4.11
N SER A 277 0.32 34.24 5.11
CA SER A 277 0.58 33.39 6.27
C SER A 277 0.64 31.91 5.88
N ILE A 278 1.39 31.11 6.64
CA ILE A 278 1.49 29.67 6.42
C ILE A 278 0.16 29.01 6.82
N GLU A 279 -0.41 28.24 5.89
CA GLU A 279 -1.59 27.40 6.10
C GLU A 279 -1.24 25.92 5.87
N ASN A 280 -2.09 25.01 6.36
CA ASN A 280 -2.00 23.55 6.16
C ASN A 280 -0.62 22.90 6.38
N LEU A 281 0.19 23.45 7.29
CA LEU A 281 1.53 22.94 7.57
C LEU A 281 1.50 21.50 8.07
N SER A 282 2.18 20.63 7.33
CA SER A 282 2.54 19.28 7.77
C SER A 282 4.06 19.17 7.87
N SER A 283 4.54 18.63 8.98
CA SER A 283 5.97 18.47 9.27
C SER A 283 6.29 16.99 9.50
N TYR A 284 7.29 16.51 8.78
CA TYR A 284 7.78 15.15 8.83
C TYR A 284 9.23 15.18 9.33
N PRO A 285 9.53 14.61 10.52
CA PRO A 285 10.91 14.47 10.95
C PRO A 285 11.62 13.50 10.02
N VAL A 286 12.89 13.79 9.72
CA VAL A 286 13.68 12.99 8.79
C VAL A 286 15.15 12.97 9.22
N LEU A 287 15.89 11.97 8.76
CA LEU A 287 17.34 11.95 8.86
C LEU A 287 17.93 12.41 7.52
N LEU A 288 18.68 13.51 7.54
CA LEU A 288 19.38 14.04 6.38
C LEU A 288 20.76 13.39 6.28
N VAL A 289 21.16 13.01 5.07
CA VAL A 289 22.49 12.45 4.77
C VAL A 289 23.17 13.29 3.68
N PRO A 290 24.52 13.38 3.68
CA PRO A 290 25.27 14.17 2.70
C PRO A 290 24.96 13.82 1.24
#